data_AF-A0AAU5J275-F1
#
_entry.id   AF-A0AAU5J275-F1
#
_cell.length_a   1.000
_cell.length_b   1.000
_cell.length_c   1.000
_cell.angle_alpha   90.00
_cell.angle_beta   90.00
_cell.angle_gamma   90.00
#
_symmetry.space_group_name_H-M   'P 1'
#
loop_
_entity.id
_entity.type
_entity.pdbx_description
1 polymer ?
#
loop_
_entity_poly.entity_id
_entity_poly.type
_entity_poly.pdbx_seq_one_letter_code
_entity_poly.pdbx_strand_id
1 'polypeptide(L)'
;MIQNTAPHHLHAILTRVRDSGKGQYAEGWVAVLGADWDSAEFSKRHAEVVNLLSLTVQQLQALPERSRGRFMRYVPAWWGAVIQPKVNWADNGRAAIQIVGLDLLDHLESAADIISGNLAGSEGAPVGADLSGISRQCQEWVELLLGLNDADLSDSLKGQLISQLRHVVWLIEHVDLFGEARVSGEASRVIGSLAQASTVVRNRDPETAGNWKRAFLSLIALCALFNTGAPVVRESIEVGSALVGGIATVVQDIQD
;
A
#
# COMPACT_ATOMS: atom_id res chain seq x y z
N MET A 1 12.09 11.97 -13.84
CA MET A 1 10.94 12.36 -13.01
C MET A 1 10.64 11.16 -12.13
N ILE A 2 10.56 11.31 -10.81
CA ILE A 2 10.36 10.15 -9.92
C ILE A 2 8.92 9.69 -10.07
N GLN A 3 8.73 8.48 -10.59
CA GLN A 3 7.43 7.82 -10.67
C GLN A 3 7.01 7.49 -9.24
N ASN A 4 6.10 8.26 -8.66
CA ASN A 4 5.77 8.16 -7.25
C ASN A 4 4.29 7.90 -6.96
N THR A 5 3.45 7.71 -7.99
CA THR A 5 2.00 7.53 -7.81
C THR A 5 1.53 6.19 -8.39
N ALA A 6 0.42 5.67 -7.85
CA ALA A 6 -0.18 4.43 -8.33
C ALA A 6 -0.41 4.38 -9.86
N PRO A 7 -0.95 5.44 -10.51
CA PRO A 7 -1.12 5.43 -11.96
C PRO A 7 0.19 5.47 -12.75
N HIS A 8 1.29 6.05 -12.23
CA HIS A 8 2.60 5.94 -12.90
C HIS A 8 3.05 4.48 -12.98
N HIS A 9 2.94 3.73 -11.88
CA HIS A 9 3.32 2.32 -11.85
C HIS A 9 2.36 1.45 -12.66
N LEU A 10 1.05 1.72 -12.60
CA LEU A 10 0.08 1.03 -13.44
C LEU A 10 0.36 1.26 -14.93
N HIS A 11 0.69 2.50 -15.32
CA HIS A 11 1.11 2.86 -16.68
C HIS A 11 2.36 2.09 -17.09
N ALA A 12 3.40 2.08 -16.25
CA ALA A 12 4.64 1.36 -16.52
C ALA A 12 4.42 -0.15 -16.69
N ILE A 13 3.61 -0.77 -15.84
CA ILE A 13 3.25 -2.19 -15.94
C ILE A 13 2.51 -2.47 -17.24
N LEU A 14 1.44 -1.74 -17.53
CA LEU A 14 0.63 -1.94 -18.73
C LEU A 14 1.44 -1.72 -20.02
N THR A 15 2.34 -0.73 -20.04
CA THR A 15 3.29 -0.49 -21.13
C THR A 15 4.21 -1.69 -21.31
N ARG A 16 4.81 -2.20 -20.23
CA ARG A 16 5.68 -3.39 -20.29
C ARG A 16 4.94 -4.64 -20.75
N VAL A 17 3.67 -4.81 -20.35
CA VAL A 17 2.87 -5.98 -20.77
C VAL A 17 2.60 -5.90 -22.26
N ARG A 18 2.15 -4.74 -22.73
CA ARG A 18 1.93 -4.44 -24.15
C ARG A 18 3.21 -4.70 -24.97
N ASP A 19 4.34 -4.19 -24.51
CA ASP A 19 5.61 -4.21 -25.24
C ASP A 19 6.43 -5.49 -25.02
N SER A 20 5.89 -6.47 -24.28
CA SER A 20 6.52 -7.77 -24.03
C SER A 20 6.75 -8.61 -25.29
N GLY A 21 6.09 -8.26 -26.41
CA GLY A 21 6.16 -8.99 -27.68
C GLY A 21 5.49 -10.36 -27.65
N LYS A 22 4.73 -10.69 -26.58
CA LYS A 22 4.11 -11.99 -26.40
C LYS A 22 2.83 -12.17 -27.23
N GLY A 23 2.64 -13.39 -27.73
CA GLY A 23 1.50 -13.76 -28.58
C GLY A 23 0.19 -13.94 -27.80
N GLN A 24 0.26 -14.05 -26.48
CA GLN A 24 -0.88 -14.18 -25.58
C GLN A 24 -0.83 -13.14 -24.46
N TYR A 25 -2.00 -12.78 -23.93
CA TYR A 25 -2.11 -11.89 -22.77
C TYR A 25 -1.46 -12.50 -21.52
N ALA A 26 -1.74 -13.77 -21.22
CA ALA A 26 -1.16 -14.48 -20.08
C ALA A 26 0.37 -14.42 -20.08
N GLU A 27 0.99 -14.72 -21.22
CA GLU A 27 2.45 -14.68 -21.37
C GLU A 27 3.03 -13.26 -21.17
N GLY A 28 2.31 -12.23 -21.64
CA GLY A 28 2.71 -10.83 -21.43
C GLY A 28 2.73 -10.46 -19.95
N TRP A 29 1.68 -10.86 -19.21
CA TRP A 29 1.63 -10.66 -17.76
C TRP A 29 2.68 -11.47 -17.01
N VAL A 30 2.87 -12.75 -17.35
CA VAL A 30 3.91 -13.62 -16.78
C VAL A 30 5.30 -12.99 -16.97
N ALA A 31 5.59 -12.46 -18.16
CA ALA A 31 6.86 -11.82 -18.46
C ALA A 31 7.12 -10.57 -17.61
N VAL A 32 6.10 -9.74 -17.37
CA VAL A 32 6.24 -8.50 -16.59
C VAL A 32 6.23 -8.76 -15.09
N LEU A 33 5.32 -9.61 -14.63
CA LEU A 33 5.20 -9.95 -13.22
C LEU A 33 6.27 -10.94 -12.77
N GLY A 34 7.00 -11.60 -13.68
CA GLY A 34 8.10 -12.51 -13.34
C GLY A 34 7.64 -13.69 -12.47
N ALA A 35 6.44 -14.21 -12.72
CA ALA A 35 5.84 -15.32 -11.98
C ALA A 35 4.99 -16.18 -12.93
N ASP A 36 4.97 -17.50 -12.69
CA ASP A 36 4.24 -18.45 -13.54
C ASP A 36 2.73 -18.25 -13.43
N TRP A 37 2.01 -18.35 -14.55
CA TRP A 37 0.57 -18.06 -14.68
C TRP A 37 -0.30 -18.73 -13.60
N ASP A 38 -0.06 -20.01 -13.31
CA ASP A 38 -0.85 -20.79 -12.35
C ASP A 38 -0.26 -20.78 -10.93
N SER A 39 0.67 -19.86 -10.63
CA SER A 39 1.31 -19.78 -9.32
C SER A 39 0.56 -18.85 -8.35
N ALA A 40 0.71 -19.15 -7.05
CA ALA A 40 0.26 -18.26 -5.99
C ALA A 40 0.96 -16.88 -6.06
N GLU A 41 2.22 -16.85 -6.50
CA GLU A 41 2.98 -15.61 -6.65
C GLU A 41 2.44 -14.74 -7.79
N PHE A 42 2.05 -15.35 -8.92
CA PHE A 42 1.36 -14.61 -9.99
C PHE A 42 0.04 -14.03 -9.50
N SER A 43 -0.77 -14.83 -8.81
CA SER A 43 -2.04 -14.38 -8.24
C SER A 43 -1.84 -13.20 -7.28
N LYS A 44 -0.82 -13.28 -6.41
CA LYS A 44 -0.46 -12.22 -5.47
C LYS A 44 0.00 -10.95 -6.18
N ARG A 45 0.92 -11.06 -7.14
CA ARG A 45 1.44 -9.91 -7.90
C ARG A 45 0.36 -9.26 -8.75
N HIS A 46 -0.50 -10.04 -9.40
CA HIS A 46 -1.61 -9.52 -10.18
C HIS A 46 -2.65 -8.82 -9.29
N ALA A 47 -2.96 -9.37 -8.12
CA ALA A 47 -3.81 -8.70 -7.13
C ALA A 47 -3.27 -7.30 -6.74
N GLU A 48 -1.95 -7.14 -6.65
CA GLU A 48 -1.36 -5.83 -6.43
C GLU A 48 -1.51 -4.86 -7.60
N VAL A 49 -1.52 -5.34 -8.85
CA VAL A 49 -1.87 -4.51 -10.00
C VAL A 49 -3.31 -4.03 -9.93
N VAL A 50 -4.23 -4.90 -9.49
CA VAL A 50 -5.63 -4.52 -9.22
C VAL A 50 -5.72 -3.49 -8.09
N ASN A 51 -4.88 -3.61 -7.06
CA ASN A 51 -4.78 -2.62 -5.98
C ASN A 51 -4.25 -1.28 -6.50
N LEU A 52 -3.30 -1.25 -7.44
CA LEU A 52 -2.83 -0.01 -8.07
C LEU A 52 -3.95 0.70 -8.82
N LEU A 53 -4.80 -0.03 -9.54
CA LEU A 53 -5.98 0.55 -10.17
C LEU A 53 -6.96 1.11 -9.11
N SER A 54 -7.19 0.37 -8.03
CA SER A 54 -8.08 0.82 -6.96
C SER A 54 -7.55 2.09 -6.28
N LEU A 55 -6.24 2.16 -6.03
CA LEU A 55 -5.57 3.33 -5.48
C LEU A 55 -5.60 4.52 -6.46
N THR A 56 -5.43 4.26 -7.75
CA THR A 56 -5.60 5.28 -8.81
C THR A 56 -7.00 5.90 -8.76
N VAL A 57 -8.04 5.09 -8.62
CA VAL A 57 -9.43 5.59 -8.50
C VAL A 57 -9.61 6.44 -7.23
N GLN A 58 -9.07 6.02 -6.10
CA GLN A 58 -9.11 6.80 -4.86
C GLN A 58 -8.39 8.15 -5.00
N GLN A 59 -7.22 8.16 -5.63
CA GLN A 59 -6.46 9.38 -5.90
C GLN A 59 -7.21 10.33 -6.84
N LEU A 60 -7.87 9.80 -7.88
CA LEU A 60 -8.74 10.60 -8.75
C LEU A 60 -9.93 11.21 -8.03
N GLN A 61 -10.50 10.49 -7.05
CA GLN A 61 -11.61 11.00 -6.24
C GLN A 61 -11.20 12.18 -5.36
N ALA A 62 -9.94 12.22 -4.93
CA ALA A 62 -9.35 13.31 -4.15
C ALA A 62 -9.00 14.57 -4.98
N LEU A 63 -9.07 14.49 -6.31
CA LEU A 63 -8.81 15.64 -7.19
C LEU A 63 -9.98 16.65 -7.22
N PRO A 64 -9.71 17.91 -7.62
CA PRO A 64 -10.76 18.89 -7.90
C PRO A 64 -11.78 18.39 -8.94
N GLU A 65 -13.05 18.79 -8.81
CA GLU A 65 -14.19 18.31 -9.62
C GLU A 65 -13.90 18.22 -11.11
N ARG A 66 -13.34 19.28 -11.69
CA ARG A 66 -13.05 19.35 -13.13
C ARG A 66 -12.05 18.25 -13.57
N SER A 67 -10.99 18.05 -12.80
CA SER A 67 -9.97 17.03 -13.09
C SER A 67 -10.52 15.64 -12.83
N ARG A 68 -11.21 15.45 -11.70
CA ARG A 68 -11.89 14.20 -11.36
C ARG A 68 -12.85 13.76 -12.47
N GLY A 69 -13.79 14.62 -12.88
CA GLY A 69 -14.74 14.32 -13.95
C GLY A 69 -14.08 14.10 -15.32
N ARG A 70 -12.91 14.72 -15.57
CA ARG A 70 -12.12 14.46 -16.78
C ARG A 70 -11.60 13.02 -16.80
N PHE A 71 -11.00 12.54 -15.72
CA PHE A 71 -10.29 11.25 -15.74
C PHE A 71 -11.15 10.05 -15.33
N MET A 72 -12.16 10.23 -14.47
CA MET A 72 -13.03 9.14 -14.03
C MET A 72 -13.74 8.42 -15.19
N ARG A 73 -13.95 9.08 -16.34
CA ARG A 73 -14.52 8.48 -17.55
C ARG A 73 -13.68 7.35 -18.16
N TYR A 74 -12.37 7.34 -17.88
CA TYR A 74 -11.43 6.35 -18.45
C TYR A 74 -11.24 5.13 -17.54
N VAL A 75 -11.70 5.19 -16.28
CA VAL A 75 -11.61 4.09 -15.31
C VAL A 75 -12.17 2.77 -15.85
N PRO A 76 -13.33 2.72 -16.52
CA PRO A 76 -13.82 1.47 -17.10
C PRO A 76 -12.87 0.85 -18.13
N ALA A 77 -12.16 1.67 -18.91
CA ALA A 77 -11.21 1.20 -19.91
C ALA A 77 -9.92 0.66 -19.26
N TRP A 78 -9.41 1.35 -18.24
CA TRP A 78 -8.26 0.86 -17.47
C TRP A 78 -8.59 -0.43 -16.71
N TRP A 79 -9.78 -0.51 -16.12
CA TRP A 79 -10.28 -1.74 -15.51
C TRP A 79 -10.37 -2.89 -16.53
N GLY A 80 -10.85 -2.60 -17.74
CA GLY A 80 -10.86 -3.56 -18.84
C GLY A 80 -9.46 -4.05 -19.19
N ALA A 81 -8.45 -3.17 -19.20
CA ALA A 81 -7.06 -3.52 -19.48
C ALA A 81 -6.44 -4.43 -18.39
N VAL A 82 -6.75 -4.18 -17.12
CA VAL A 82 -6.18 -4.93 -15.97
C VAL A 82 -6.87 -6.27 -15.74
N ILE A 83 -8.22 -6.30 -15.81
CA ILE A 83 -9.03 -7.47 -15.44
C ILE A 83 -9.39 -8.33 -16.65
N GLN A 84 -9.61 -7.74 -17.82
CA GLN A 84 -9.98 -8.43 -19.05
C GLN A 84 -11.10 -9.49 -18.87
N PRO A 85 -12.24 -9.14 -18.24
CA PRO A 85 -13.25 -10.13 -17.79
C PRO A 85 -13.95 -10.89 -18.93
N LYS A 86 -13.88 -10.38 -20.17
CA LYS A 86 -14.55 -10.95 -21.35
C LYS A 86 -13.59 -11.76 -22.24
N VAL A 87 -12.35 -11.94 -21.81
CA VAL A 87 -11.28 -12.51 -22.61
C VAL A 87 -10.76 -13.77 -21.93
N ASN A 88 -10.50 -14.81 -22.72
CA ASN A 88 -9.68 -15.92 -22.27
C ASN A 88 -8.19 -15.52 -22.39
N TRP A 89 -7.48 -15.47 -21.28
CA TRP A 89 -6.09 -14.98 -21.23
C TRP A 89 -5.10 -15.91 -21.93
N ALA A 90 -5.46 -17.19 -22.11
CA ALA A 90 -4.69 -18.20 -22.82
C ALA A 90 -5.05 -18.30 -24.31
N ASP A 91 -5.88 -17.38 -24.83
CA ASP A 91 -6.25 -17.35 -26.25
C ASP A 91 -5.05 -16.93 -27.12
N ASN A 92 -4.57 -17.87 -27.94
CA ASN A 92 -3.50 -17.66 -28.91
C ASN A 92 -3.81 -16.58 -29.96
N GLY A 93 -5.07 -16.18 -30.12
CA GLY A 93 -5.47 -15.14 -31.06
C GLY A 93 -5.28 -13.70 -30.58
N ARG A 94 -4.81 -13.48 -29.34
CA ARG A 94 -4.76 -12.16 -28.71
C ARG A 94 -3.37 -11.81 -28.20
N ALA A 95 -2.60 -11.13 -29.06
CA ALA A 95 -1.26 -10.64 -28.74
C ALA A 95 -1.28 -9.59 -27.63
N ALA A 96 -0.33 -9.64 -26.70
CA ALA A 96 -0.25 -8.76 -25.53
C ALA A 96 -0.30 -7.26 -25.89
N ILE A 97 0.18 -6.88 -27.08
CA ILE A 97 0.10 -5.50 -27.61
C ILE A 97 -1.32 -4.94 -27.68
N GLN A 98 -2.34 -5.81 -27.73
CA GLN A 98 -3.76 -5.44 -27.82
C GLN A 98 -4.40 -5.23 -26.44
N ILE A 99 -3.70 -5.48 -25.33
CA ILE A 99 -4.27 -5.38 -23.98
C ILE A 99 -4.73 -3.95 -23.66
N VAL A 100 -4.03 -2.95 -24.19
CA VAL A 100 -4.29 -1.52 -23.98
C VAL A 100 -3.80 -0.72 -25.20
N GLY A 101 -4.57 0.27 -25.64
CA GLY A 101 -4.18 1.20 -26.71
C GLY A 101 -3.24 2.31 -26.20
N LEU A 102 -2.46 2.93 -27.10
CA LEU A 102 -1.55 4.03 -26.74
C LEU A 102 -2.33 5.21 -26.15
N ASP A 103 -3.45 5.59 -26.77
CA ASP A 103 -4.29 6.69 -26.27
C ASP A 103 -4.75 6.48 -24.80
N LEU A 104 -4.99 5.23 -24.38
CA LEU A 104 -5.37 4.90 -23.01
C LEU A 104 -4.18 4.98 -22.05
N LEU A 105 -2.97 4.63 -22.51
CA LEU A 105 -1.74 4.80 -21.76
C LEU A 105 -1.42 6.29 -21.59
N ASP A 106 -1.50 7.09 -22.65
CA ASP A 106 -1.31 8.55 -22.60
C ASP A 106 -2.28 9.23 -21.63
N HIS A 107 -3.53 8.77 -21.59
CA HIS A 107 -4.52 9.25 -20.62
C HIS A 107 -4.21 8.84 -19.18
N LEU A 108 -3.63 7.66 -18.97
CA LEU A 108 -3.21 7.19 -17.65
C LEU A 108 -1.96 7.95 -17.17
N GLU A 109 -1.00 8.20 -18.04
CA GLU A 109 0.18 9.05 -17.76
C GLU A 109 -0.26 10.48 -17.42
N SER A 110 -1.13 11.08 -18.23
CA SER A 110 -1.70 12.41 -17.97
C SER A 110 -2.44 12.48 -16.62
N ALA A 111 -3.13 11.41 -16.23
CA ALA A 111 -3.76 11.31 -14.91
C ALA A 111 -2.71 11.24 -13.80
N ALA A 112 -1.64 10.48 -14.03
CA ALA A 112 -0.54 10.32 -13.10
C ALA A 112 0.20 11.64 -12.81
N ASP A 113 0.47 12.44 -13.85
CA ASP A 113 1.07 13.76 -13.74
C ASP A 113 0.21 14.72 -12.91
N ILE A 114 -1.10 14.74 -13.18
CA ILE A 114 -2.04 15.60 -12.45
C ILE A 114 -2.16 15.15 -10.99
N ILE A 115 -2.20 13.85 -10.73
CA ILE A 115 -2.21 13.31 -9.37
C ILE A 115 -0.93 13.71 -8.64
N SER A 116 0.24 13.51 -9.26
CA SER A 116 1.52 13.86 -8.64
C SER A 116 1.58 15.36 -8.31
N GLY A 117 1.16 16.23 -9.23
CA GLY A 117 1.13 17.67 -9.00
C GLY A 117 0.14 18.15 -7.91
N ASN A 118 -0.93 17.40 -7.65
CA ASN A 118 -1.95 17.77 -6.64
C ASN A 118 -1.76 17.08 -5.29
N LEU A 119 -1.15 15.89 -5.27
CA LEU A 119 -1.06 15.03 -4.08
C LEU A 119 0.37 14.84 -3.57
N ALA A 120 1.37 15.53 -4.14
CA ALA A 120 2.77 15.42 -3.73
C ALA A 120 2.94 15.50 -2.20
N GLY A 121 3.70 14.56 -1.64
CA GLY A 121 3.95 14.44 -0.20
C GLY A 121 2.90 13.63 0.55
N SER A 122 1.73 13.34 -0.03
CA SER A 122 0.74 12.46 0.60
C SER A 122 1.09 10.98 0.42
N GLU A 123 0.31 10.09 1.07
CA GLU A 123 0.40 8.65 0.83
C GLU A 123 0.20 8.25 -0.63
N GLY A 124 -0.53 9.07 -1.39
CA GLY A 124 -0.77 8.84 -2.81
C GLY A 124 0.39 9.23 -3.72
N ALA A 125 1.34 10.03 -3.22
CA ALA A 125 2.51 10.50 -3.94
C ALA A 125 3.66 10.81 -2.95
N PRO A 126 4.23 9.77 -2.29
CA PRO A 126 5.34 9.94 -1.35
C PRO A 126 6.56 10.59 -2.00
N VAL A 127 7.45 11.11 -1.15
CA VAL A 127 8.64 11.89 -1.56
C VAL A 127 9.94 11.23 -1.05
N GLY A 128 9.85 10.39 -0.01
CA GLY A 128 11.00 9.66 0.51
C GLY A 128 11.33 8.41 -0.32
N ALA A 129 12.61 8.09 -0.45
CA ALA A 129 13.08 6.91 -1.21
C ALA A 129 13.64 5.78 -0.32
N ASP A 130 13.91 6.05 0.97
CA ASP A 130 14.50 5.05 1.86
C ASP A 130 13.43 4.28 2.64
N LEU A 131 13.18 3.05 2.19
CA LEU A 131 12.24 2.12 2.80
C LEU A 131 12.90 1.18 3.83
N SER A 132 14.23 1.24 4.02
CA SER A 132 14.96 0.31 4.88
C SER A 132 14.51 0.41 6.34
N GLY A 133 14.25 1.62 6.82
CA GLY A 133 13.74 1.87 8.16
C GLY A 133 12.37 1.23 8.39
N ILE A 134 11.45 1.38 7.43
CA ILE A 134 10.10 0.80 7.49
C ILE A 134 10.19 -0.74 7.52
N SER A 135 11.00 -1.33 6.64
CA SER A 135 11.20 -2.79 6.58
C SER A 135 11.70 -3.35 7.92
N ARG A 136 12.76 -2.75 8.48
CA ARG A 136 13.29 -3.13 9.80
C ARG A 136 12.22 -3.03 10.89
N GLN A 137 11.48 -1.92 10.93
CA GLN A 137 10.45 -1.72 11.94
C GLN A 137 9.30 -2.73 11.82
N CYS A 138 8.93 -3.12 10.61
CA CYS A 138 7.94 -4.19 10.41
C CYS A 138 8.44 -5.53 10.94
N GLN A 139 9.73 -5.86 10.78
CA GLN A 139 10.32 -7.08 11.33
C GLN A 139 10.35 -7.07 12.86
N GLU A 140 10.76 -5.95 13.47
CA GLU A 140 10.71 -5.77 14.94
C GLU A 140 9.28 -5.93 15.48
N TRP A 141 8.27 -5.44 14.74
CA TRP A 141 6.87 -5.65 15.09
C TRP A 141 6.43 -7.11 15.01
N VAL A 142 6.89 -7.85 14.00
CA VAL A 142 6.61 -9.28 13.90
C VAL A 142 7.21 -10.04 15.09
N GLU A 143 8.44 -9.71 15.48
CA GLU A 143 9.08 -10.30 16.67
C GLU A 143 8.32 -9.97 17.95
N LEU A 144 7.91 -8.70 18.13
CA LEU A 144 7.09 -8.28 19.27
C LEU A 144 5.78 -9.08 19.34
N LEU A 145 5.06 -9.19 18.22
CA LEU A 145 3.78 -9.92 18.17
C LEU A 145 3.95 -11.43 18.43
N LEU A 146 5.04 -12.04 18.00
CA LEU A 146 5.36 -13.43 18.28
C LEU A 146 5.70 -13.68 19.76
N GLY A 147 6.22 -12.66 20.46
CA GLY A 147 6.48 -12.70 21.89
C GLY A 147 5.24 -12.56 22.77
N LEU A 148 4.10 -12.11 22.21
CA LEU A 148 2.86 -11.94 22.96
C LEU A 148 2.15 -13.28 23.20
N ASN A 149 1.72 -13.50 24.44
CA ASN A 149 0.90 -14.65 24.78
C ASN A 149 -0.57 -14.45 24.29
N ASP A 150 -1.39 -15.50 24.32
CA ASP A 150 -2.79 -15.44 23.88
C ASP A 150 -3.67 -14.61 24.84
N ALA A 151 -3.22 -14.39 26.08
CA ALA A 151 -3.89 -13.47 26.98
C ALA A 151 -3.72 -12.03 26.48
N ASP A 152 -2.56 -11.61 26.00
CA ASP A 152 -2.31 -10.24 25.56
C ASP A 152 -3.01 -9.91 24.24
N LEU A 153 -3.01 -10.86 23.30
CA LEU A 153 -3.66 -10.72 22.00
C LEU A 153 -4.01 -12.10 21.44
N SER A 154 -5.23 -12.25 20.91
CA SER A 154 -5.67 -13.54 20.35
C SER A 154 -4.79 -13.99 19.19
N ASP A 155 -4.54 -15.30 19.09
CA ASP A 155 -3.74 -15.88 18.00
C ASP A 155 -4.23 -15.49 16.60
N SER A 156 -5.55 -15.34 16.42
CA SER A 156 -6.15 -14.89 15.16
C SER A 156 -5.75 -13.46 14.81
N LEU A 157 -5.85 -12.52 15.77
CA LEU A 157 -5.49 -11.12 15.55
C LEU A 157 -3.97 -10.95 15.39
N LYS A 158 -3.16 -11.69 16.17
CA LYS A 158 -1.70 -11.76 15.97
C LYS A 158 -1.35 -12.21 14.56
N GLY A 159 -1.97 -13.31 14.10
CA GLY A 159 -1.75 -13.83 12.75
C GLY A 159 -2.10 -12.83 11.64
N GLN A 160 -3.20 -12.10 11.81
CA GLN A 160 -3.60 -11.03 10.87
C GLN A 160 -2.58 -9.89 10.82
N LEU A 161 -2.18 -9.34 11.97
CA LEU A 161 -1.19 -8.25 12.03
C LEU A 161 0.16 -8.67 11.46
N ILE A 162 0.64 -9.86 11.80
CA ILE A 162 1.90 -10.43 11.27
C ILE A 162 1.80 -10.57 9.75
N SER A 163 0.68 -11.05 9.22
CA SER A 163 0.46 -11.17 7.78
C SER A 163 0.54 -9.81 7.07
N GLN A 164 -0.11 -8.78 7.63
CA GLN A 164 -0.08 -7.44 7.05
C GLN A 164 1.33 -6.82 7.11
N LEU A 165 2.05 -6.97 8.22
CA LEU A 165 3.44 -6.50 8.36
C LEU A 165 4.38 -7.17 7.35
N ARG A 166 4.26 -8.50 7.18
CA ARG A 166 5.02 -9.25 6.18
C ARG A 166 4.65 -8.83 4.77
N HIS A 167 3.41 -8.46 4.53
CA HIS A 167 2.99 -7.94 3.23
C HIS A 167 3.63 -6.58 2.92
N VAL A 168 3.74 -5.68 3.89
CA VAL A 168 4.50 -4.41 3.73
C VAL A 168 5.95 -4.70 3.35
N VAL A 169 6.63 -5.61 4.06
CA VAL A 169 8.02 -6.00 3.75
C VAL A 169 8.13 -6.54 2.32
N TRP A 170 7.21 -7.42 1.92
CA TRP A 170 7.19 -7.96 0.56
C TRP A 170 6.92 -6.87 -0.50
N LEU A 171 6.09 -5.86 -0.21
CA LEU A 171 5.89 -4.72 -1.11
C LEU A 171 7.15 -3.87 -1.26
N ILE A 172 7.92 -3.69 -0.17
CA ILE A 172 9.21 -2.98 -0.20
C ILE A 172 10.20 -3.73 -1.11
N GLU A 173 10.25 -5.06 -1.04
CA GLU A 173 11.09 -5.89 -1.92
C GLU A 173 10.68 -5.81 -3.41
N HIS A 174 9.43 -5.41 -3.69
CA HIS A 174 8.86 -5.28 -5.03
C HIS A 174 8.51 -3.83 -5.39
N VAL A 175 9.15 -2.85 -4.73
CA VAL A 175 8.87 -1.42 -4.91
C VAL A 175 9.10 -0.96 -6.36
N ASP A 176 10.07 -1.53 -7.06
CA ASP A 176 10.31 -1.20 -8.47
C ASP A 176 9.12 -1.55 -9.38
N LEU A 177 8.31 -2.53 -8.97
CA LEU A 177 7.12 -2.96 -9.72
C LEU A 177 5.88 -2.16 -9.28
N PHE A 178 5.61 -2.09 -7.98
CA PHE A 178 4.35 -1.54 -7.46
C PHE A 178 4.43 -0.10 -6.97
N GLY A 179 5.64 0.40 -6.73
CA GLY A 179 5.87 1.77 -6.33
C GLY A 179 5.69 2.09 -4.87
N GLU A 180 6.24 3.22 -4.50
CA GLU A 180 6.26 3.77 -3.14
C GLU A 180 4.86 4.10 -2.63
N ALA A 181 3.95 4.61 -3.48
CA ALA A 181 2.57 4.90 -3.08
C ALA A 181 1.84 3.64 -2.58
N ARG A 182 2.13 2.48 -3.17
CA ARG A 182 1.53 1.21 -2.73
C ARG A 182 2.06 0.77 -1.37
N VAL A 183 3.36 0.92 -1.15
CA VAL A 183 4.02 0.66 0.14
C VAL A 183 3.44 1.59 1.21
N SER A 184 3.34 2.89 0.92
CA SER A 184 2.75 3.88 1.82
C SER A 184 1.34 3.50 2.24
N GLY A 185 0.47 3.22 1.27
CA GLY A 185 -0.93 2.89 1.56
C GLY A 185 -1.07 1.64 2.43
N GLU A 186 -0.20 0.64 2.26
CA GLU A 186 -0.22 -0.55 3.11
C GLU A 186 0.33 -0.26 4.51
N ALA A 187 1.42 0.49 4.61
CA ALA A 187 2.01 0.88 5.89
C ALA A 187 1.00 1.65 6.76
N SER A 188 0.23 2.57 6.15
CA SER A 188 -0.83 3.30 6.85
C SER A 188 -1.98 2.41 7.32
N ARG A 189 -2.38 1.40 6.52
CA ARG A 189 -3.37 0.39 6.94
C ARG A 189 -2.88 -0.45 8.11
N VAL A 190 -1.61 -0.85 8.09
CA VAL A 190 -0.97 -1.55 9.21
C VAL A 190 -0.95 -0.70 10.46
N ILE A 191 -0.56 0.58 10.36
CA ILE A 191 -0.59 1.52 11.50
C ILE A 191 -2.00 1.61 12.07
N GLY A 192 -3.02 1.77 11.23
CA GLY A 192 -4.42 1.78 11.67
C GLY A 192 -4.84 0.49 12.39
N SER A 193 -4.42 -0.66 11.88
CA SER A 193 -4.72 -1.97 12.49
C SER A 193 -4.01 -2.15 13.85
N LEU A 194 -2.75 -1.72 13.96
CA LEU A 194 -2.00 -1.69 15.23
C LEU A 194 -2.63 -0.70 16.23
N ALA A 195 -3.07 0.47 15.77
CA ALA A 195 -3.77 1.45 16.62
C ALA A 195 -5.04 0.85 17.21
N GLN A 196 -5.83 0.13 16.40
CA GLN A 196 -7.01 -0.59 16.87
C GLN A 196 -6.67 -1.69 17.88
N ALA A 197 -5.65 -2.51 17.59
CA ALA A 197 -5.19 -3.56 18.49
C ALA A 197 -4.67 -3.01 19.84
N SER A 198 -4.16 -1.78 19.85
CA SER A 198 -3.69 -1.10 21.06
C SER A 198 -4.79 -0.97 22.13
N THR A 199 -6.06 -0.90 21.72
CA THR A 199 -7.21 -0.83 22.65
C THR A 199 -7.40 -2.11 23.46
N VAL A 200 -6.94 -3.25 22.93
CA VAL A 200 -7.01 -4.57 23.58
C VAL A 200 -5.84 -4.76 24.54
N VAL A 201 -4.63 -4.32 24.13
CA VAL A 201 -3.39 -4.49 24.88
C VAL A 201 -3.30 -3.56 26.11
N ARG A 202 -3.95 -2.38 26.08
CA ARG A 202 -3.83 -1.33 27.11
C ARG A 202 -4.22 -1.76 28.54
N ASN A 203 -5.02 -2.81 28.70
CA ASN A 203 -5.60 -3.20 30.00
C ASN A 203 -4.87 -4.37 30.69
N ARG A 204 -3.70 -4.78 30.21
CA ARG A 204 -3.05 -6.03 30.63
C ARG A 204 -1.86 -5.78 31.55
N ASP A 205 -0.70 -5.47 30.99
CA ASP A 205 0.59 -5.38 31.66
C ASP A 205 1.35 -4.08 31.26
N PRO A 206 1.88 -3.30 32.21
CA PRO A 206 2.60 -2.05 31.92
C PRO A 206 3.84 -2.21 31.04
N GLU A 207 4.59 -3.31 31.18
CA GLU A 207 5.80 -3.53 30.38
C GLU A 207 5.44 -3.78 28.91
N THR A 208 4.48 -4.66 28.68
CA THR A 208 3.93 -4.96 27.35
C THR A 208 3.36 -3.72 26.68
N ALA A 209 2.57 -2.93 27.41
CA ALA A 209 2.03 -1.66 26.91
C ALA A 209 3.13 -0.64 26.58
N GLY A 210 4.19 -0.57 27.38
CA GLY A 210 5.35 0.28 27.14
C GLY A 210 6.14 -0.12 25.88
N ASN A 211 6.35 -1.41 25.67
CA ASN A 211 7.01 -1.95 24.47
C ASN A 211 6.20 -1.67 23.22
N TRP A 212 4.89 -1.96 23.26
CA TRP A 212 3.96 -1.68 22.18
C TRP A 212 3.98 -0.20 21.78
N LYS A 213 3.88 0.70 22.77
CA LYS A 213 3.88 2.15 22.54
C LYS A 213 5.17 2.63 21.86
N ARG A 214 6.33 2.17 22.32
CA ARG A 214 7.63 2.55 21.73
C ARG A 214 7.75 2.08 20.28
N ALA A 215 7.37 0.83 20.00
CA ALA A 215 7.36 0.29 18.64
C ALA A 215 6.37 1.04 17.74
N PHE A 216 5.22 1.44 18.27
CA PHE A 216 4.19 2.18 17.53
C PHE A 216 4.64 3.58 17.13
N LEU A 217 5.19 4.34 18.08
CA LEU A 217 5.74 5.66 17.81
C LEU A 217 6.91 5.62 16.82
N SER A 218 7.76 4.60 16.92
CA SER A 218 8.90 4.43 16.00
C SER A 218 8.43 4.16 14.57
N LEU A 219 7.41 3.30 14.39
CA LEU A 219 6.80 3.06 13.07
C LEU A 219 6.14 4.32 12.49
N ILE A 220 5.37 5.05 13.30
CA ILE A 220 4.75 6.31 12.87
C ILE A 220 5.81 7.32 12.44
N ALA A 221 6.88 7.49 13.22
CA ALA A 221 7.94 8.45 12.89
C ALA A 221 8.61 8.14 11.54
N LEU A 222 8.87 6.86 11.27
CA LEU A 222 9.43 6.42 9.99
C LEU A 222 8.46 6.66 8.82
N CYS A 223 7.18 6.32 8.99
CA CYS A 223 6.16 6.58 7.99
C CYS A 223 5.94 8.09 7.76
N ALA A 224 6.08 8.93 8.79
CA ALA A 224 5.99 10.38 8.69
C ALA A 224 7.11 11.00 7.85
N LEU A 225 8.35 10.49 8.00
CA LEU A 225 9.50 10.90 7.20
C LEU A 225 9.34 10.52 5.73
N PHE A 226 8.67 9.39 5.47
CA PHE A 226 8.36 8.92 4.12
C PHE A 226 7.19 9.70 3.47
N ASN A 227 6.20 10.08 4.28
CA ASN A 227 4.93 10.69 3.86
C ASN A 227 4.76 12.12 4.41
N THR A 228 5.70 13.03 4.15
CA THR A 228 5.77 14.37 4.77
C THR A 228 4.51 15.26 4.61
N GLY A 229 3.50 14.85 3.85
CA GLY A 229 2.22 15.50 3.64
C GLY A 229 0.96 14.65 3.95
N ALA A 230 1.07 13.47 4.58
CA ALA A 230 -0.10 12.63 4.87
C ALA A 230 -0.88 13.05 6.14
N PRO A 231 -2.20 13.30 6.05
CA PRO A 231 -3.04 13.62 7.21
C PRO A 231 -3.27 12.40 8.13
N VAL A 232 -3.23 11.16 7.62
CA VAL A 232 -3.38 9.92 8.42
C VAL A 232 -2.25 9.76 9.43
N VAL A 233 -1.04 10.20 9.09
CA VAL A 233 0.08 10.28 10.03
C VAL A 233 -0.24 11.26 11.16
N ARG A 234 -0.88 12.40 10.88
CA ARG A 234 -1.34 13.34 11.92
C ARG A 234 -2.41 12.75 12.83
N GLU A 235 -3.44 12.12 12.28
CA GLU A 235 -4.47 11.46 13.11
C GLU A 235 -3.90 10.30 13.93
N SER A 236 -2.97 9.52 13.37
CA SER A 236 -2.29 8.43 14.09
C SER A 236 -1.34 8.97 15.16
N ILE A 237 -0.70 10.12 14.93
CA ILE A 237 0.06 10.87 15.95
C ILE A 237 -0.88 11.40 17.03
N GLU A 238 -2.06 11.92 16.69
CA GLU A 238 -3.06 12.39 17.67
C GLU A 238 -3.60 11.23 18.52
N VAL A 239 -3.89 10.07 17.91
CA VAL A 239 -4.25 8.84 18.64
C VAL A 239 -3.08 8.37 19.51
N GLY A 240 -1.86 8.36 18.97
CA GLY A 240 -0.63 8.03 19.72
C GLY A 240 -0.36 9.01 20.87
N SER A 241 -0.67 10.29 20.69
CA SER A 241 -0.55 11.36 21.68
C SER A 241 -1.66 11.30 22.73
N ALA A 242 -2.89 10.95 22.37
CA ALA A 242 -3.96 10.62 23.31
C ALA A 242 -3.59 9.40 24.17
N LEU A 243 -2.87 8.43 23.58
CA LEU A 243 -2.25 7.31 24.28
C LEU A 243 -1.16 7.76 25.27
N VAL A 244 -0.45 8.86 25.00
CA VAL A 244 0.50 9.50 25.93
C VAL A 244 -0.23 10.22 27.06
N GLY A 245 -1.28 11.00 26.75
CA GLY A 245 -2.08 11.74 27.73
C GLY A 245 -2.79 10.85 28.73
N GLY A 246 -3.28 9.69 28.30
CA GLY A 246 -3.95 8.70 29.16
C GLY A 246 -3.04 7.89 30.07
N ILE A 247 -1.71 8.01 29.94
CA ILE A 247 -0.71 7.39 30.85
C ILE A 247 -0.17 8.43 31.83
N ALA A 248 0.00 9.69 31.41
CA ALA A 248 0.40 10.78 32.31
C ALA A 248 -0.61 10.98 33.45
N THR A 249 -1.91 10.82 33.17
CA THR A 249 -2.99 10.83 34.17
C THR A 249 -2.94 9.62 35.10
N VAL A 250 -2.69 8.42 34.59
CA VAL A 250 -2.59 7.20 35.42
C VAL A 250 -1.32 7.20 36.30
N VAL A 251 -0.22 7.81 35.83
CA VAL A 251 1.00 7.97 36.65
C VAL A 251 0.83 9.05 37.71
N GLN A 252 0.02 10.08 37.48
CA GLN A 252 -0.37 11.05 38.51
C GLN A 252 -1.30 10.45 39.56
N ASP A 253 -2.28 9.64 39.15
CA ASP A 253 -3.22 8.96 40.08
C ASP A 253 -2.58 7.85 40.93
N ILE A 254 -1.35 7.42 40.61
CA ILE A 254 -0.56 6.47 41.43
C ILE A 254 0.40 7.21 42.38
N GLN A 255 0.61 8.52 42.20
CA GLN A 255 1.48 9.36 43.03
C GLN A 255 0.72 10.21 44.06
N ASP A 256 -0.62 10.18 44.05
CA ASP A 256 -1.53 10.69 45.09
C ASP A 256 -2.14 9.54 45.92
#